data_AF-A0A1M4EIQ8-F1
#
_entry.id   AF-A0A1M4EIQ8-F1
#
_cell.length_a   1.000
_cell.length_b   1.000
_cell.length_c   1.000
_cell.angle_alpha   90.00
_cell.angle_beta   90.00
_cell.angle_gamma   90.00
#
_symmetry.space_group_name_H-M   'P 1'
#
loop_
_entity.id
_entity.type
_entity.pdbx_description
1 polymer ?
#
loop_
_entity_poly.entity_id
_entity_poly.type
_entity_poly.pdbx_seq_one_letter_code
_entity_poly.pdbx_strand_id
1 'polypeptide(L)'
;MSLTELGEALGRYLDRPWSRQAVHQAERGQRSFTAAELTALALVLDTSVPVLFRVEHERIELPGGAVSPEDYRGLLLSREPDMPLDGVEELIVALHDIGEVLARPALARLARIGRVAEQVAGPDL
;
A
#
# COMPACT_ATOMS: atom_id res chain seq x y z
N MET A 1 -7.95 -13.81 3.36
CA MET A 1 -7.61 -14.67 2.20
C MET A 1 -6.58 -15.69 2.66
N SER A 2 -6.76 -16.97 2.34
CA SER A 2 -5.78 -18.04 2.60
C SER A 2 -4.70 -18.09 1.52
N LEU A 3 -3.58 -18.77 1.79
CA LEU A 3 -2.49 -18.95 0.82
C LEU A 3 -2.95 -19.61 -0.49
N THR A 4 -3.84 -20.60 -0.39
CA THR A 4 -4.38 -21.29 -1.57
C THR A 4 -5.30 -20.36 -2.34
N GLU A 5 -6.19 -19.62 -1.67
CA GLU A 5 -7.07 -18.65 -2.33
C GLU A 5 -6.29 -17.53 -3.03
N LEU A 6 -5.20 -17.04 -2.42
CA LEU A 6 -4.33 -16.05 -3.04
C LEU A 6 -3.63 -16.62 -4.28
N GLY A 7 -3.14 -17.85 -4.20
CA GLY A 7 -2.50 -18.53 -5.32
C GLY A 7 -3.43 -18.70 -6.53
N GLU A 8 -4.68 -19.10 -6.28
CA GLU A 8 -5.72 -19.20 -7.31
C GLU A 8 -6.10 -17.82 -7.86
N ALA A 9 -6.25 -16.82 -6.98
CA ALA A 9 -6.61 -15.46 -7.38
C ALA A 9 -5.59 -14.85 -8.34
N LEU A 10 -4.29 -15.13 -8.16
CA LEU A 10 -3.20 -14.70 -9.04
C LEU A 10 -3.30 -15.30 -10.44
N GLY A 11 -3.87 -16.51 -10.58
CA GLY A 11 -4.08 -17.16 -11.87
C GLY A 11 -5.03 -16.42 -12.82
N ARG A 12 -5.76 -15.40 -12.33
CA ARG A 12 -6.57 -14.52 -13.17
C ARG A 12 -5.73 -13.55 -14.01
N TYR A 13 -4.51 -13.25 -13.57
CA TYR A 13 -3.63 -12.25 -14.18
C TYR A 13 -2.31 -12.84 -14.70
N LEU A 14 -1.93 -14.02 -14.19
CA LEU A 14 -0.73 -14.74 -14.61
C LEU A 14 -1.12 -15.95 -15.48
N ASP A 15 -0.18 -16.45 -16.28
CA ASP A 15 -0.38 -17.65 -17.11
C ASP A 15 -0.75 -18.90 -16.30
N ARG A 16 -0.38 -18.93 -15.02
CA ARG A 16 -0.68 -20.03 -14.10
C ARG A 16 -0.90 -19.53 -12.66
N PRO A 17 -1.81 -20.15 -11.89
CA PRO A 17 -1.93 -19.88 -10.47
C PRO A 17 -0.66 -20.27 -9.72
N TRP A 18 -0.44 -19.66 -8.57
CA TRP A 18 0.64 -20.06 -7.67
C TRP A 18 0.21 -21.20 -6.76
N SER A 19 1.13 -22.12 -6.49
CA SER A 19 0.92 -23.11 -5.45
C SER A 19 0.93 -22.46 -4.06
N ARG A 20 0.29 -23.12 -3.09
CA ARG A 20 0.36 -22.71 -1.67
C ARG A 20 1.80 -22.50 -1.18
N GLN A 21 2.73 -23.35 -1.62
CA GLN A 21 4.15 -23.22 -1.29
C GLN A 21 4.76 -21.97 -1.92
N ALA A 22 4.44 -21.65 -3.17
CA ALA A 22 4.97 -20.47 -3.86
C ALA A 22 4.48 -19.16 -3.21
N VAL A 23 3.23 -19.14 -2.71
CA VAL A 23 2.71 -18.03 -1.91
C VAL A 23 3.40 -17.98 -0.54
N HIS A 24 3.62 -19.11 0.12
CA HIS A 24 4.34 -19.14 1.39
C HIS A 24 5.78 -18.61 1.27
N GLN A 25 6.51 -19.01 0.22
CA GLN A 25 7.86 -18.48 -0.03
C GLN A 25 7.86 -16.99 -0.35
N ALA A 26 6.81 -16.48 -1.01
CA ALA A 26 6.62 -15.05 -1.25
C ALA A 26 6.51 -14.28 0.07
N GLU A 27 5.63 -14.71 0.98
CA GLU A 27 5.43 -14.05 2.28
C GLU A 27 6.68 -14.05 3.16
N ARG A 28 7.52 -15.08 3.04
CA ARG A 28 8.79 -15.15 3.80
C ARG A 28 9.94 -14.37 3.17
N GLY A 29 9.71 -13.68 2.05
CA GLY A 29 10.78 -13.00 1.31
C GLY A 29 11.82 -13.95 0.70
N GLN A 30 11.46 -15.22 0.50
CA GLN A 30 12.37 -16.29 0.05
C GLN A 30 12.33 -16.52 -1.47
N ARG A 31 11.84 -15.54 -2.22
CA ARG A 31 11.81 -15.57 -3.69
C ARG A 31 11.87 -14.17 -4.27
N SER A 32 12.38 -14.11 -5.50
CA SER A 32 12.28 -12.93 -6.34
C SER A 32 10.89 -12.84 -6.98
N PHE A 33 10.54 -11.64 -7.42
CA PHE A 33 9.31 -11.36 -8.17
C PHE A 33 9.65 -10.70 -9.49
N THR A 34 8.91 -11.06 -10.54
CA THR A 34 8.89 -10.31 -11.79
C THR A 34 7.93 -9.11 -11.67
N ALA A 35 8.04 -8.14 -12.60
CA ALA A 35 7.12 -7.01 -12.65
C ALA A 35 5.66 -7.44 -12.83
N ALA A 36 5.40 -8.46 -13.66
CA ALA A 36 4.07 -9.02 -13.87
C ALA A 36 3.49 -9.60 -12.57
N GLU A 37 4.31 -10.29 -11.78
CA GLU A 37 3.90 -10.87 -10.51
C GLU A 37 3.59 -9.82 -9.44
N LEU A 38 4.39 -8.76 -9.34
CA LEU A 38 4.12 -7.64 -8.43
C LEU A 38 2.83 -6.91 -8.83
N THR A 39 2.60 -6.74 -10.13
CA THR A 39 1.37 -6.12 -10.64
C THR A 39 0.15 -6.99 -10.36
N ALA A 40 0.24 -8.30 -10.59
CA ALA A 40 -0.83 -9.24 -10.28
C ALA A 40 -1.16 -9.26 -8.78
N LEU A 41 -0.15 -9.22 -7.91
CA LEU A 41 -0.33 -9.11 -6.46
C LEU A 41 -1.07 -7.82 -6.09
N ALA A 42 -0.65 -6.69 -6.65
CA ALA A 42 -1.30 -5.40 -6.42
C ALA A 42 -2.80 -5.45 -6.80
N LEU A 43 -3.12 -6.00 -7.98
CA LEU A 43 -4.50 -6.15 -8.45
C LEU A 43 -5.35 -7.10 -7.59
N VAL A 44 -4.77 -8.21 -7.12
CA VAL A 44 -5.50 -9.19 -6.29
C VAL A 44 -5.76 -8.66 -4.89
N LEU A 45 -4.82 -7.90 -4.34
CA LEU A 45 -4.87 -7.34 -2.98
C LEU A 45 -5.55 -5.97 -2.92
N ASP A 46 -6.03 -5.46 -4.07
CA ASP A 46 -6.65 -4.13 -4.20
C ASP A 46 -5.74 -3.02 -3.63
N THR A 47 -4.47 -3.05 -4.05
CA THR A 47 -3.43 -2.14 -3.60
C THR A 47 -2.57 -1.67 -4.77
N SER A 48 -1.57 -0.82 -4.52
CA SER A 48 -0.62 -0.35 -5.53
C SER A 48 0.75 -1.01 -5.38
N VAL A 49 1.52 -1.07 -6.47
CA VAL A 49 2.88 -1.61 -6.44
C VAL A 49 3.76 -0.89 -5.40
N PRO A 50 3.77 0.46 -5.28
CA PRO A 50 4.54 1.14 -4.23
C PRO A 50 4.15 0.73 -2.80
N VAL A 51 2.88 0.44 -2.54
CA VAL A 51 2.41 0.00 -1.22
C VAL A 51 2.98 -1.38 -0.85
N LEU A 52 3.17 -2.28 -1.82
CA LEU A 52 3.81 -3.59 -1.58
C LEU A 52 5.25 -3.47 -1.08
N PHE A 53 5.90 -2.33 -1.32
CA PHE A 53 7.27 -2.04 -0.92
C PHE A 53 7.34 -1.19 0.36
N ARG A 54 6.23 -0.82 0.99
CA ARG A 54 6.25 0.04 2.18
C ARG A 54 6.98 -0.64 3.35
N VAL A 55 7.91 0.09 3.95
CA VAL A 55 8.64 -0.33 5.17
C VAL A 55 8.28 0.63 6.29
N GLU A 56 7.69 0.12 7.36
CA GLU A 56 7.22 1.00 8.44
C GLU A 56 8.35 1.42 9.40
N HIS A 57 9.26 0.50 9.74
CA HIS A 57 10.20 0.73 10.85
C HIS A 57 11.63 0.16 10.66
N GLU A 58 11.87 -0.59 9.59
CA GLU A 58 13.16 -1.25 9.37
C GLU A 58 14.02 -0.52 8.33
N ARG A 59 15.33 -0.58 8.51
CA ARG A 59 16.27 -0.14 7.47
C ARG A 59 16.29 -1.19 6.37
N ILE A 60 16.42 -0.75 5.12
CA ILE A 60 16.59 -1.68 4.01
C ILE A 60 18.07 -2.04 3.90
N GLU A 61 18.40 -3.30 4.16
CA GLU A 61 19.76 -3.82 4.04
C GLU A 61 20.09 -4.07 2.57
N LEU A 62 21.10 -3.36 2.04
CA LEU A 62 21.68 -3.62 0.72
C LEU A 62 23.13 -4.13 0.88
N PRO A 63 23.68 -4.85 -0.11
CA PRO A 63 25.08 -5.29 -0.07
C PRO A 63 26.10 -4.15 0.14
N GLY A 64 25.75 -2.91 -0.22
CA GLY A 64 26.59 -1.71 -0.06
C GLY A 64 26.33 -0.89 1.21
N GLY A 65 25.40 -1.31 2.06
CA GLY A 65 25.00 -0.58 3.27
C GLY A 65 23.49 -0.44 3.43
N ALA A 66 23.06 -0.08 4.63
CA ALA A 66 21.65 0.07 4.95
C ALA A 66 21.10 1.43 4.46
N VAL A 67 19.92 1.43 3.87
CA VAL A 67 19.17 2.63 3.47
C VAL A 67 18.19 3.01 4.58
N SER A 68 18.16 4.29 4.95
CA SER A 68 17.24 4.78 5.98
C SER A 68 15.78 4.71 5.48
N PRO A 69 14.79 4.57 6.38
CA PRO A 69 13.38 4.59 5.97
C PRO A 69 12.97 5.89 5.24
N GLU A 70 13.61 7.02 5.55
CA GLU A 70 13.34 8.31 4.91
C GLU A 70 13.86 8.33 3.47
N ASP A 71 15.12 7.94 3.26
CA ASP A 71 15.71 7.85 1.92
C ASP A 71 14.94 6.85 1.04
N TYR A 72 14.55 5.72 1.64
CA TYR A 72 13.80 4.68 0.96
C TYR A 72 12.40 5.15 0.52
N ARG A 73 11.67 5.89 1.37
CA ARG A 73 10.39 6.51 0.98
C ARG A 73 10.57 7.49 -0.17
N GLY A 74 11.66 8.26 -0.16
CA GLY A 74 12.00 9.17 -1.26
C GLY A 74 12.20 8.46 -2.61
N LEU A 75 12.68 7.22 -2.60
CA LEU A 75 12.84 6.40 -3.82
C LEU A 75 11.51 5.87 -4.36
N LEU A 76 10.55 5.55 -3.48
CA LEU A 76 9.24 4.99 -3.88
C LEU A 76 8.29 6.03 -4.49
N LEU A 77 8.51 7.32 -4.24
CA LEU A 77 7.63 8.42 -4.67
C LEU A 77 8.00 9.03 -6.04
N SER A 78 8.57 8.23 -6.95
CA SER A 78 8.93 8.67 -8.32
C SER A 78 9.59 10.05 -8.36
N ARG A 79 10.62 10.28 -7.52
CA ARG A 79 11.33 11.55 -7.48
C ARG A 79 12.25 11.69 -8.68
N GLU A 80 11.72 12.04 -9.85
CA GLU A 80 12.52 12.84 -10.77
C GLU A 80 12.68 14.23 -10.14
N PRO A 81 13.92 14.74 -9.96
CA PRO A 81 14.17 16.00 -9.24
C PRO A 81 13.36 17.22 -9.73
N ASP A 82 12.83 17.17 -10.96
CA ASP A 82 12.12 18.26 -11.62
C ASP A 82 10.80 17.84 -12.30
N MET A 83 10.27 16.64 -12.05
CA MET A 83 8.98 16.22 -12.63
C MET A 83 7.82 16.68 -11.73
N PRO A 84 6.82 17.41 -12.26
CA PRO A 84 5.60 17.66 -11.50
C PRO A 84 4.93 16.34 -11.19
N LEU A 85 4.68 16.13 -9.90
CA LEU A 85 3.99 14.99 -9.34
C LEU A 85 2.75 14.72 -10.17
N ASP A 86 2.65 13.53 -10.78
CA ASP A 86 1.34 13.12 -11.25
C ASP A 86 0.45 13.01 -10.00
N GLY A 87 -0.61 13.80 -9.97
CA GLY A 87 -1.40 13.99 -8.76
C GLY A 87 -2.18 12.75 -8.33
N VAL A 88 -2.08 11.63 -9.06
CA VAL A 88 -2.86 10.42 -8.80
C VAL A 88 -2.05 9.45 -7.95
N GLU A 89 -0.76 9.26 -8.22
CA GLU A 89 0.10 8.42 -7.37
C GLU A 89 0.27 9.00 -5.97
N GLU A 90 0.47 10.33 -5.87
CA GLU A 90 0.48 11.03 -4.58
C GLU A 90 -0.85 10.92 -3.85
N LEU A 91 -1.97 11.06 -4.57
CA LEU A 91 -3.29 10.95 -3.95
C LEU A 91 -3.54 9.55 -3.42
N ILE A 92 -3.11 8.50 -4.11
CA ILE A 92 -3.28 7.11 -3.62
C ILE A 92 -2.45 6.88 -2.35
N VAL A 93 -1.19 7.32 -2.33
CA VAL A 93 -0.33 7.20 -1.14
C VAL A 93 -0.87 8.06 0.01
N ALA A 94 -1.24 9.31 -0.26
CA ALA A 94 -1.79 10.23 0.72
C ALA A 94 -3.14 9.75 1.27
N LEU A 95 -4.03 9.19 0.44
CA LEU A 95 -5.31 8.65 0.89
C LEU A 95 -5.12 7.45 1.82
N HIS A 96 -4.15 6.57 1.55
CA HIS A 96 -3.82 5.47 2.44
C HIS A 96 -3.27 5.98 3.78
N ASP A 97 -2.41 6.99 3.76
CA ASP A 97 -1.84 7.59 4.97
C ASP A 97 -2.89 8.38 5.77
N ILE A 98 -3.85 9.02 5.08
CA ILE A 98 -5.03 9.65 5.71
C ILE A 98 -5.92 8.58 6.34
N GLY A 99 -6.10 7.42 5.72
CA GLY A 99 -6.83 6.29 6.30
C GLY A 99 -6.25 5.86 7.66
N GLU A 100 -4.93 5.70 7.73
CA GLU A 100 -4.20 5.40 8.97
C GLU A 100 -4.31 6.51 10.02
N VAL A 101 -4.25 7.77 9.59
CA VAL A 101 -4.43 8.93 10.47
C VAL A 101 -5.87 9.00 11.01
N LEU A 102 -6.88 8.74 10.17
CA LEU A 102 -8.30 8.75 10.56
C LEU A 102 -8.70 7.54 11.41
N ALA A 103 -8.02 6.40 11.26
CA ALA A 103 -8.20 5.22 12.11
C ALA A 103 -7.75 5.44 13.56
N ARG A 104 -6.97 6.50 13.83
CA ARG A 104 -6.57 6.86 15.20
C ARG A 104 -7.80 7.17 16.05
N PRO A 105 -7.95 6.57 17.25
CA PRO A 105 -9.16 6.69 18.06
C PRO A 105 -9.60 8.13 18.36
N ALA A 106 -8.63 9.03 18.53
CA ALA A 106 -8.89 10.45 18.78
C ALA A 106 -9.48 11.18 17.56
N LEU A 107 -8.98 10.88 16.35
CA LEU A 107 -9.43 11.52 15.11
C LEU A 107 -10.74 10.92 14.62
N ALA A 108 -10.93 9.61 14.76
CA ALA A 108 -12.22 8.95 14.53
C ALA A 108 -13.35 9.55 15.41
N ARG A 109 -13.03 9.87 16.67
CA ARG A 109 -13.98 10.54 17.58
C ARG A 109 -14.31 11.96 17.13
N LEU A 110 -13.33 12.74 16.71
CA LEU A 110 -13.53 14.10 16.19
C LEU A 110 -14.33 14.12 14.89
N ALA A 111 -14.05 13.20 13.95
CA ALA A 111 -14.81 13.07 12.71
C ALA A 111 -16.27 12.65 12.96
N ARG A 112 -16.54 11.83 14.01
CA ARG A 112 -17.91 11.51 14.44
C ARG A 112 -18.62 12.75 15.01
N ILE A 113 -17.92 13.55 15.82
CA ILE A 113 -18.48 14.79 16.39
C ILE A 113 -18.81 15.81 15.29
N GLY A 114 -17.92 15.99 14.31
CA GLY A 114 -18.14 16.88 13.17
C GLY A 114 -19.39 16.52 12.36
N ARG A 115 -19.57 15.23 12.04
CA ARG A 115 -20.78 14.76 11.33
C ARG A 115 -22.08 14.98 12.11
N VAL A 116 -22.05 14.84 13.43
CA VAL A 116 -23.22 15.16 14.28
C VAL A 116 -23.48 16.67 14.28
N ALA A 117 -22.44 17.50 14.34
CA ALA A 117 -22.59 18.96 14.28
C ALA A 117 -23.19 19.43 12.94
N GLU A 118 -22.77 18.83 11.82
CA GLU A 118 -23.32 19.12 10.49
C GLU A 118 -24.79 18.70 10.36
N GLN A 119 -25.18 17.57 10.94
CA GLN A 119 -26.58 17.11 10.97
C GLN A 119 -27.49 18.01 11.83
N VAL A 120 -26.93 18.63 12.87
CA VAL A 120 -27.63 19.61 13.72
C VAL A 120 -27.66 21.00 13.06
N ALA A 121 -26.75 21.28 12.12
CA ALA A 121 -26.62 22.57 11.45
C ALA A 121 -27.33 22.67 10.07
N GLY A 122 -28.01 21.62 9.60
CA GLY A 122 -28.77 21.65 8.35
C GLY A 122 -30.26 22.03 8.52
N PRO A 123 -30.89 22.54 7.44
CA PRO A 123 -31.15 23.95 7.16
C PRO A 123 -32.43 24.46 7.86
N ASP A 124 -32.26 25.33 8.84
CA ASP A 124 -33.31 26.27 9.28
C ASP A 124 -32.69 27.69 9.25
N LEU A 125 -32.49 28.22 8.04
CA LEU A 125 -32.39 29.65 7.74
C LEU A 125 -32.97 29.93 6.35
#